data_AF-A0AAV5HRF8-F1
#
_entry.id   AF-A0AAV5HRF8-F1
#
_cell.length_a   1.000
_cell.length_b   1.000
_cell.length_c   1.000
_cell.angle_alpha   90.00
_cell.angle_beta   90.00
_cell.angle_gamma   90.00
#
_symmetry.space_group_name_H-M   'P 1'
#
loop_
_entity.id
_entity.type
_entity.pdbx_description
1 polymer ?
#
loop_
_entity_poly.entity_id
_entity_poly.type
_entity_poly.pdbx_seq_one_letter_code
_entity_poly.pdbx_strand_id
1 'polypeptide(L)'
;MIWDEIGESDDERDKMLLQLEQECLYVYRRKVEMTRKHKADLQQFLAESEAEIANLVSALGEHSCFSRAKGTINQQLSALKPVLEDLRLKKEKRIKEFHETQSQINQIRSEIAGNILSNKGAETQVNESDLTVRKLGELKSYLQELQNEKVLRLKKVNSHINTIHSLSLVMSIDFLKTVGDVHPSLIDPGQSKSISNDTLARLTGVSNSLIQDKQQRLHKLKGFASTLIKLWDLLDMPIDEKKRFEHVTSFLTSSIDEVSRQGSLGLDVVEQTEVEVERLNVLKASKMKELVFKRQHELEEIYKAVHMDVDSDAARQILISLIESGNVDLSDLLSSMDDQIAKAKQDALSRKDILEKVEKWKHASEEEKWLDEYEKDENRYSAGRGAHKNLKRAEKARILVSKIPCMVENLTTKVKAWEMEKGFPFLYEKASLLPKLEEYTMLRQEREEEKRRAREQKKLQEQLAVEQEALFGSRPTTKKPLGQSTNTNSTVGTPIGRRVMTPSGRTGFSGTKEHRESSRVNNVIPLNYVALQKDDSGR
;
A
#
# COMPACT_ATOMS: atom_id res chain seq x y z
N MET A 1 73.14 -76.37 106.07
CA MET A 1 72.84 -74.98 105.66
C MET A 1 73.95 -74.65 104.69
N ILE A 2 73.67 -74.28 103.44
CA ILE A 2 74.72 -74.28 102.39
C ILE A 2 75.90 -73.34 102.75
N TRP A 3 75.64 -72.22 103.42
CA TRP A 3 76.69 -71.32 103.92
C TRP A 3 77.47 -71.84 105.13
N ASP A 4 76.93 -72.78 105.91
CA ASP A 4 77.67 -73.48 106.98
C ASP A 4 78.54 -74.61 106.42
N GLU A 5 78.18 -75.16 105.26
CA GLU A 5 78.96 -76.19 104.56
C GLU A 5 80.14 -75.57 103.76
N ILE A 6 80.05 -74.29 103.39
CA ILE A 6 81.09 -73.54 102.67
C ILE A 6 82.04 -72.79 103.62
N GLY A 7 81.57 -72.39 104.81
CA GLY A 7 82.39 -71.67 105.80
C GLY A 7 82.43 -70.14 105.62
N GLU A 8 81.44 -69.58 104.91
CA GLU A 8 81.27 -68.12 104.74
C GLU A 8 81.12 -67.42 106.10
N SER A 9 81.75 -66.25 106.27
CA SER A 9 81.61 -65.45 107.50
C SER A 9 80.22 -64.79 107.60
N ASP A 10 79.76 -64.50 108.83
CA ASP A 10 78.45 -63.85 109.02
C ASP A 10 78.38 -62.46 108.34
N ASP A 11 79.49 -61.71 108.30
CA ASP A 11 79.58 -60.44 107.56
C ASP A 11 79.41 -60.62 106.03
N GLU A 12 79.93 -61.72 105.46
CA GLU A 12 79.81 -62.04 104.03
C GLU A 12 78.40 -62.56 103.68
N ARG A 13 77.78 -63.32 104.59
CA ARG A 13 76.37 -63.75 104.49
C ARG A 13 75.43 -62.55 104.52
N ASP A 14 75.60 -61.64 105.48
CA ASP A 14 74.80 -60.41 105.58
C ASP A 14 74.99 -59.52 104.35
N LYS A 15 76.22 -59.43 103.81
CA LYS A 15 76.50 -58.71 102.57
C LYS A 15 75.82 -59.34 101.34
N MET A 16 75.83 -60.67 101.22
CA MET A 16 75.13 -61.39 100.15
C MET A 16 73.60 -61.27 100.28
N LEU A 17 73.06 -61.35 101.51
CA LEU A 17 71.64 -61.11 101.79
C LEU A 17 71.23 -59.68 101.42
N LEU A 18 72.02 -58.69 101.82
CA LEU A 18 71.76 -57.28 101.50
C LEU A 18 71.81 -57.02 99.99
N GLN A 19 72.73 -57.67 99.26
CA GLN A 19 72.77 -57.57 97.80
C GLN A 19 71.54 -58.22 97.14
N LEU A 20 71.14 -59.42 97.60
CA LEU A 20 69.92 -60.10 97.13
C LEU A 20 68.66 -59.27 97.41
N GLU A 21 68.58 -58.63 98.59
CA GLU A 21 67.51 -57.71 98.95
C GLU A 21 67.49 -56.50 98.02
N GLN A 22 68.64 -55.86 97.76
CA GLN A 22 68.76 -54.74 96.85
C GLN A 22 68.35 -55.10 95.40
N GLU A 23 68.74 -56.27 94.90
CA GLU A 23 68.35 -56.74 93.56
C GLU A 23 66.85 -57.05 93.48
N CYS A 24 66.29 -57.75 94.47
CA CYS A 24 64.85 -57.99 94.59
C CYS A 24 64.06 -56.68 94.65
N LEU A 25 64.52 -55.72 95.44
CA LEU A 25 63.90 -54.41 95.65
C LEU A 25 64.01 -53.54 94.39
N TYR A 26 65.11 -53.63 93.63
CA TYR A 26 65.26 -53.00 92.32
C TYR A 26 64.28 -53.58 91.29
N VAL A 27 64.16 -54.91 91.18
CA VAL A 27 63.19 -55.56 90.29
C VAL A 27 61.75 -55.18 90.68
N TYR A 28 61.44 -55.16 91.98
CA TYR A 28 60.14 -54.74 92.48
C TYR A 28 59.83 -53.27 92.13
N ARG A 29 60.74 -52.33 92.44
CA ARG A 29 60.60 -50.90 92.06
C ARG A 29 60.41 -50.75 90.55
N ARG A 30 61.18 -51.46 89.72
CA ARG A 30 61.05 -51.43 88.25
C ARG A 30 59.69 -51.95 87.78
N LYS A 31 59.18 -53.04 88.36
CA LYS A 31 57.83 -53.57 88.03
C LYS A 31 56.72 -52.61 88.48
N VAL A 32 56.84 -52.02 89.66
CA VAL A 32 55.90 -50.99 90.16
C VAL A 32 55.90 -49.78 89.24
N GLU A 33 57.06 -49.27 88.84
CA GLU A 33 57.16 -48.08 87.98
C GLU A 33 56.64 -48.35 86.56
N MET A 34 56.95 -49.51 85.98
CA MET A 34 56.35 -49.94 84.70
C MET A 34 54.82 -50.02 84.79
N THR A 35 54.28 -50.51 85.90
CA THR A 35 52.82 -50.60 86.13
C THR A 35 52.21 -49.21 86.36
N ARG A 36 52.93 -48.32 87.05
CA ARG A 36 52.54 -46.93 87.28
C ARG A 36 52.46 -46.15 85.97
N LYS A 37 53.47 -46.29 85.11
CA LYS A 37 53.48 -45.73 83.76
C LYS A 37 52.32 -46.28 82.93
N HIS A 38 52.16 -47.61 82.85
CA HIS A 38 51.05 -48.21 82.10
C HIS A 38 49.66 -47.73 82.58
N LYS A 39 49.48 -47.54 83.89
CA LYS A 39 48.26 -46.93 84.45
C LYS A 39 48.08 -45.49 83.97
N ALA A 40 49.14 -44.67 83.97
CA ALA A 40 49.09 -43.29 83.49
C ALA A 40 48.77 -43.23 81.99
N ASP A 41 49.41 -44.07 81.17
CA ASP A 41 49.15 -44.19 79.73
C ASP A 41 47.67 -44.55 79.46
N LEU A 42 47.10 -45.51 80.21
CA LEU A 42 45.69 -45.86 80.12
C LEU A 42 44.74 -44.75 80.59
N GLN A 43 45.13 -43.95 81.59
CA GLN A 43 44.35 -42.79 82.05
C GLN A 43 44.39 -41.63 81.04
N GLN A 44 45.52 -41.42 80.36
CA GLN A 44 45.64 -40.47 79.27
C GLN A 44 44.76 -40.88 78.08
N PHE A 45 44.89 -42.12 77.61
CA PHE A 45 44.07 -42.63 76.50
C PHE A 45 42.56 -42.59 76.81
N LEU A 46 42.17 -42.81 78.08
CA LEU A 46 40.80 -42.63 78.54
C LEU A 46 40.34 -41.17 78.39
N ALA A 47 41.14 -40.20 78.84
CA ALA A 47 40.82 -38.78 78.75
C ALA A 47 40.78 -38.27 77.29
N GLU A 48 41.69 -38.74 76.44
CA GLU A 48 41.70 -38.47 75.00
C GLU A 48 40.42 -39.01 74.32
N SER A 49 40.00 -40.24 74.65
CA SER A 49 38.76 -40.84 74.15
C SER A 49 37.51 -40.10 74.63
N GLU A 50 37.46 -39.71 75.91
CA GLU A 50 36.37 -38.90 76.48
C GLU A 50 36.28 -37.51 75.81
N ALA A 51 37.42 -36.88 75.50
CA ALA A 51 37.48 -35.62 74.77
C ALA A 51 37.07 -35.76 73.29
N GLU A 52 37.47 -36.85 72.61
CA GLU A 52 37.02 -37.14 71.24
C GLU A 52 35.49 -37.29 71.18
N ILE A 53 34.90 -38.02 72.13
CA ILE A 53 33.43 -38.13 72.23
C ILE A 53 32.79 -36.76 72.43
N ALA A 54 33.29 -35.93 73.34
CA ALA A 54 32.74 -34.59 73.56
C ALA A 54 32.77 -33.73 72.28
N ASN A 55 33.86 -33.80 71.51
CA ASN A 55 34.00 -33.12 70.23
C ASN A 55 33.03 -33.67 69.16
N LEU A 56 32.91 -35.00 69.04
CA LEU A 56 31.99 -35.65 68.09
C LEU A 56 30.53 -35.35 68.40
N VAL A 57 30.13 -35.42 69.68
CA VAL A 57 28.78 -35.10 70.15
C VAL A 57 28.45 -33.62 69.91
N SER A 58 29.40 -32.71 70.16
CA SER A 58 29.25 -31.29 69.87
C SER A 58 29.10 -31.02 68.36
N ALA A 59 29.93 -31.62 67.52
CA ALA A 59 29.88 -31.44 66.06
C ALA A 59 28.60 -32.01 65.44
N LEU A 60 28.11 -33.16 65.93
CA LEU A 60 26.85 -33.77 65.47
C LEU A 60 25.59 -33.08 66.05
N GLY A 61 25.74 -32.33 67.14
CA GLY A 61 24.63 -31.73 67.90
C GLY A 61 23.76 -32.76 68.60
N GLU A 62 24.31 -33.91 69.00
CA GLU A 62 23.59 -34.92 69.77
C GLU A 62 23.59 -34.55 71.26
N HIS A 63 22.57 -35.01 72.00
CA HIS A 63 22.49 -34.88 73.46
C HIS A 63 22.85 -36.19 74.19
N SER A 64 23.68 -37.02 73.55
CA SER A 64 24.08 -38.34 74.04
C SER A 64 24.96 -38.22 75.29
N CYS A 65 24.33 -38.30 76.46
CA CYS A 65 25.00 -38.31 77.75
C CYS A 65 25.78 -39.61 77.93
N PHE A 66 27.05 -39.63 77.53
CA PHE A 66 27.97 -40.72 77.88
C PHE A 66 28.21 -40.69 79.40
N SER A 67 27.45 -41.52 80.12
CA SER A 67 27.67 -41.73 81.56
C SER A 67 28.93 -42.58 81.74
N ARG A 68 29.98 -42.01 82.34
CA ARG A 68 31.22 -42.74 82.66
C ARG A 68 30.90 -44.01 83.45
N ALA A 69 31.16 -45.16 82.84
CA ALA A 69 30.90 -46.46 83.45
C ALA A 69 31.68 -46.59 84.78
N LYS A 70 31.03 -47.10 85.83
CA LYS A 70 31.69 -47.37 87.11
C LYS A 70 32.41 -48.72 87.01
N GLY A 71 33.73 -48.73 87.09
CA GLY A 71 34.55 -49.94 86.96
C GLY A 71 36.04 -49.66 86.87
N THR A 72 36.81 -50.68 86.48
CA THR A 72 38.24 -50.54 86.18
C THR A 72 38.48 -49.77 84.88
N ILE A 73 39.67 -49.17 84.71
CA ILE A 73 40.02 -48.39 83.51
C ILE A 73 39.83 -49.23 82.24
N ASN A 74 40.21 -50.52 82.25
CA ASN A 74 40.03 -51.43 81.11
C ASN A 74 38.54 -51.71 80.79
N GLN A 75 37.67 -51.79 81.79
CA GLN A 75 36.22 -51.91 81.57
C GLN A 75 35.64 -50.61 81.00
N GLN A 76 36.10 -49.44 81.50
CA GLN A 76 35.69 -48.13 80.97
C GLN A 76 36.09 -47.97 79.49
N LEU A 77 37.34 -48.30 79.15
CA LEU A 77 37.82 -48.29 77.76
C LEU A 77 37.08 -49.30 76.86
N SER A 78 36.70 -50.46 77.39
CA SER A 78 35.93 -51.46 76.64
C SER A 78 34.50 -51.01 76.36
N ALA A 79 33.88 -50.26 77.27
CA ALA A 79 32.57 -49.65 77.09
C ALA A 79 32.60 -48.40 76.18
N LEU A 80 33.70 -47.64 76.18
CA LEU A 80 33.91 -46.47 75.33
C LEU A 80 34.04 -46.82 73.83
N LYS A 81 34.83 -47.85 73.50
CA LYS A 81 35.11 -48.25 72.11
C LYS A 81 33.87 -48.32 71.21
N PRO A 82 32.79 -49.06 71.52
CA PRO A 82 31.62 -49.15 70.63
C PRO A 82 30.88 -47.80 70.48
N VAL A 83 30.88 -46.94 71.49
CA VAL A 83 30.27 -45.59 71.42
C VAL A 83 31.08 -44.68 70.51
N LEU A 84 32.41 -44.74 70.62
CA LEU A 84 33.33 -43.97 69.78
C LEU A 84 33.17 -44.35 68.30
N GLU A 85 33.11 -45.65 67.99
CA GLU A 85 32.95 -46.14 66.61
C GLU A 85 31.57 -45.81 66.02
N ASP A 86 30.47 -45.86 66.80
CA ASP A 86 29.15 -45.40 66.35
C ASP A 86 29.15 -43.90 66.01
N LEU A 87 29.74 -43.06 66.87
CA LEU A 87 29.85 -41.62 66.63
C LEU A 87 30.74 -41.28 65.42
N ARG A 88 31.84 -42.02 65.22
CA ARG A 88 32.70 -41.90 64.02
C ARG A 88 31.94 -42.27 62.75
N LEU A 89 31.22 -43.38 62.74
CA LEU A 89 30.40 -43.82 61.60
C LEU A 89 29.27 -42.82 61.28
N LYS A 90 28.61 -42.28 62.32
CA LYS A 90 27.63 -41.20 62.18
C LYS A 90 28.24 -39.93 61.59
N LYS A 91 29.42 -39.51 62.05
CA LYS A 91 30.16 -38.37 61.48
C LYS A 91 30.45 -38.60 60.00
N GLU A 92 31.00 -39.76 59.63
CA GLU A 92 31.33 -40.08 58.23
C GLU A 92 30.08 -40.07 57.34
N LYS A 93 28.99 -40.72 57.78
CA LYS A 93 27.70 -40.68 57.06
C LYS A 93 27.18 -39.25 56.90
N ARG A 94 27.26 -38.44 57.97
CA ARG A 94 26.77 -37.06 57.95
C ARG A 94 27.60 -36.18 57.01
N ILE A 95 28.92 -36.32 57.00
CA ILE A 95 29.79 -35.64 56.03
C ILE A 95 29.40 -35.98 54.59
N LYS A 96 29.13 -37.26 54.29
CA LYS A 96 28.65 -37.68 52.95
C LYS A 96 27.33 -37.00 52.57
N GLU A 97 26.34 -36.97 53.47
CA GLU A 97 25.06 -36.28 53.22
C GLU A 97 25.23 -34.76 53.02
N PHE A 98 26.11 -34.11 53.79
CA PHE A 98 26.42 -32.68 53.61
C PHE A 98 27.12 -32.42 52.27
N HIS A 99 28.13 -33.22 51.91
CA HIS A 99 28.87 -33.10 50.66
C HIS A 99 27.94 -33.28 49.45
N GLU A 100 27.08 -34.30 49.47
CA GLU A 100 26.08 -34.52 48.43
C GLU A 100 25.12 -33.33 48.30
N THR A 101 24.54 -32.87 49.42
CA THR A 101 23.59 -31.75 49.43
C THR A 101 24.23 -30.46 48.92
N GLN A 102 25.45 -30.14 49.37
CA GLN A 102 26.18 -28.95 48.94
C GLN A 102 26.65 -29.06 47.48
N SER A 103 27.05 -30.23 47.02
CA SER A 103 27.41 -30.47 45.61
C SER A 103 26.21 -30.22 44.69
N GLN A 104 25.02 -30.73 45.02
CA GLN A 104 23.79 -30.46 44.27
C GLN A 104 23.41 -28.97 44.29
N ILE A 105 23.54 -28.28 45.43
CA ILE A 105 23.35 -26.83 45.54
C ILE A 105 24.31 -26.08 44.60
N ASN A 106 25.60 -26.43 44.64
CA ASN A 106 26.65 -25.79 43.84
C ASN A 106 26.47 -26.06 42.34
N GLN A 107 26.01 -27.25 41.96
CA GLN A 107 25.62 -27.57 40.59
C GLN A 107 24.48 -26.66 40.13
N ILE A 108 23.34 -26.62 40.82
CA ILE A 108 22.19 -25.81 40.40
C ILE A 108 22.53 -24.31 40.37
N ARG A 109 23.30 -23.81 41.35
CA ARG A 109 23.82 -22.43 41.34
C ARG A 109 24.69 -22.16 40.11
N SER A 110 25.57 -23.08 39.73
CA SER A 110 26.42 -22.92 38.54
C SER A 110 25.62 -22.95 37.22
N GLU A 111 24.58 -23.78 37.13
CA GLU A 111 23.64 -23.79 35.99
C GLU A 111 22.85 -22.47 35.89
N ILE A 112 22.39 -21.92 37.02
CA ILE A 112 21.69 -20.64 37.12
C ILE A 112 22.60 -19.44 36.78
N ALA A 113 23.87 -19.50 37.19
CA ALA A 113 24.87 -18.48 36.85
C ALA A 113 25.36 -18.57 35.39
N GLY A 114 25.35 -19.78 34.80
CA GLY A 114 25.97 -20.07 33.50
C GLY A 114 27.42 -20.58 33.60
N ASN A 115 27.97 -20.73 34.81
CA ASN A 115 29.38 -21.07 35.07
C ASN A 115 29.65 -22.59 35.05
N ILE A 116 29.02 -23.33 34.13
CA ILE A 116 29.07 -24.81 34.05
C ILE A 116 30.51 -25.33 33.90
N LEU A 117 31.39 -24.58 33.22
CA LEU A 117 32.79 -24.95 33.01
C LEU A 117 33.69 -24.72 34.23
N SER A 118 33.32 -23.84 35.16
CA SER A 118 34.21 -23.43 36.25
C SER A 118 34.14 -24.34 37.49
N ASN A 119 33.13 -25.19 37.61
CA ASN A 119 32.77 -25.84 38.88
C ASN A 119 33.09 -27.35 38.97
N LYS A 120 33.70 -27.94 37.93
CA LYS A 120 34.10 -29.37 37.95
C LYS A 120 35.31 -29.68 38.84
N GLY A 121 36.02 -28.66 39.34
CA GLY A 121 37.23 -28.81 40.16
C GLY A 121 37.19 -28.10 41.52
N ALA A 122 36.07 -27.49 41.90
CA ALA A 122 35.91 -26.88 43.22
C ALA A 122 35.44 -27.95 44.22
N GLU A 123 36.38 -28.56 44.95
CA GLU A 123 36.03 -29.46 46.05
C GLU A 123 35.12 -28.73 47.04
N THR A 124 33.96 -29.33 47.27
CA THR A 124 32.94 -28.74 48.15
C THR A 124 33.32 -29.04 49.60
N GLN A 125 34.11 -28.14 50.20
CA GLN A 125 34.53 -28.26 51.60
C GLN A 125 33.32 -28.23 52.55
N VAL A 126 33.03 -29.38 53.15
CA VAL A 126 32.07 -29.50 54.26
C VAL A 126 32.73 -28.97 55.53
N ASN A 127 32.04 -28.09 56.25
CA ASN A 127 32.50 -27.67 57.56
C ASN A 127 32.31 -28.81 58.59
N GLU A 128 33.39 -29.50 58.95
CA GLU A 128 33.35 -30.59 59.94
C GLU A 128 33.01 -30.14 61.37
N SER A 129 33.03 -28.82 61.67
CA SER A 129 32.72 -28.32 63.02
C SER A 129 31.23 -28.24 63.33
N ASP A 130 30.36 -28.20 62.32
CA ASP A 130 28.89 -28.13 62.48
C ASP A 130 28.23 -29.07 61.46
N LEU A 131 28.01 -30.30 61.92
CA LEU A 131 27.33 -31.37 61.18
C LEU A 131 25.90 -31.57 61.74
N THR A 132 25.33 -30.56 62.40
CA THR A 132 24.07 -30.68 63.13
C THR A 132 22.87 -31.01 62.22
N VAL A 133 21.89 -31.73 62.77
CA VAL A 133 20.65 -32.09 62.03
C VAL A 133 19.93 -30.84 61.54
N ARG A 134 19.92 -29.77 62.35
CA ARG A 134 19.34 -28.47 61.98
C ARG A 134 20.03 -27.87 60.75
N LYS A 135 21.37 -27.81 60.75
CA LYS A 135 22.13 -27.23 59.62
C LYS A 135 21.95 -28.03 58.33
N LEU A 136 21.87 -29.36 58.43
CA LEU A 136 21.53 -30.22 57.30
C LEU A 136 20.10 -29.99 56.80
N GLY A 137 19.15 -29.78 57.72
CA GLY A 137 17.76 -29.44 57.40
C GLY A 137 17.66 -28.12 56.62
N GLU A 138 18.34 -27.07 57.08
CA GLU A 138 18.43 -25.78 56.38
C GLU A 138 18.97 -25.93 54.95
N LEU A 139 20.05 -26.71 54.77
CA LEU A 139 20.61 -26.99 53.44
C LEU A 139 19.67 -27.80 52.55
N LYS A 140 18.95 -28.79 53.09
CA LYS A 140 17.96 -29.58 52.34
C LYS A 140 16.75 -28.74 51.94
N SER A 141 16.28 -27.83 52.80
CA SER A 141 15.24 -26.84 52.45
C SER A 141 15.71 -25.89 51.34
N TYR A 142 16.91 -25.34 51.45
CA TYR A 142 17.46 -24.44 50.43
C TYR A 142 17.73 -25.14 49.08
N LEU A 143 18.13 -26.42 49.11
CA LEU A 143 18.21 -27.26 47.90
C LEU A 143 16.83 -27.42 47.25
N GLN A 144 15.76 -27.64 48.03
CA GLN A 144 14.40 -27.74 47.51
C GLN A 144 13.93 -26.42 46.86
N GLU A 145 14.26 -25.27 47.45
CA GLU A 145 13.99 -23.96 46.86
C GLU A 145 14.70 -23.79 45.50
N LEU A 146 15.99 -24.13 45.41
CA LEU A 146 16.76 -24.09 44.16
C LEU A 146 16.23 -25.06 43.10
N GLN A 147 15.78 -26.26 43.50
CA GLN A 147 15.12 -27.21 42.58
C GLN A 147 13.80 -26.64 42.05
N ASN A 148 12.99 -26.00 42.90
CA ASN A 148 11.76 -25.33 42.49
C ASN A 148 12.05 -24.16 41.53
N GLU A 149 13.09 -23.36 41.79
CA GLU A 149 13.54 -22.28 40.90
C GLU A 149 14.00 -22.84 39.54
N LYS A 150 14.79 -23.92 39.52
CA LYS A 150 15.23 -24.61 38.29
C LYS A 150 14.03 -25.06 37.44
N VAL A 151 12.99 -25.64 38.05
CA VAL A 151 11.75 -26.02 37.35
C VAL A 151 11.01 -24.78 36.81
N LEU A 152 10.91 -23.70 37.58
CA LEU A 152 10.26 -22.45 37.15
C LEU A 152 11.01 -21.80 35.98
N ARG A 153 12.35 -21.74 36.03
CA ARG A 153 13.21 -21.24 34.95
C ARG A 153 13.06 -22.07 33.69
N LEU A 154 13.06 -23.40 33.78
CA LEU A 154 12.86 -24.27 32.62
C LEU A 154 11.48 -24.06 31.98
N LYS A 155 10.42 -23.85 32.78
CA LYS A 155 9.10 -23.45 32.28
C LYS A 155 9.14 -22.11 31.53
N LYS A 156 9.83 -21.09 32.07
CA LYS A 156 10.02 -19.79 31.39
C LYS A 156 10.79 -19.93 30.08
N VAL A 157 11.92 -20.66 30.07
CA VAL A 157 12.70 -20.95 28.85
C VAL A 157 11.82 -21.59 27.78
N ASN A 158 11.07 -22.64 28.12
CA ASN A 158 10.15 -23.29 27.17
C ASN A 158 9.04 -22.34 26.70
N SER A 159 8.50 -21.48 27.59
CA SER A 159 7.53 -20.45 27.21
C SER A 159 8.10 -19.49 26.16
N HIS A 160 9.29 -18.93 26.38
CA HIS A 160 9.94 -18.03 25.42
C HIS A 160 10.26 -18.74 24.09
N ILE A 161 10.74 -19.99 24.13
CA ILE A 161 10.98 -20.77 22.90
C ILE A 161 9.68 -20.94 22.11
N ASN A 162 8.56 -21.26 22.76
CA ASN A 162 7.26 -21.40 22.10
C ASN A 162 6.76 -20.07 21.52
N THR A 163 6.96 -18.96 22.22
CA THR A 163 6.62 -17.61 21.73
C THR A 163 7.50 -17.21 20.54
N ILE A 164 8.81 -17.46 20.59
CA ILE A 164 9.74 -17.20 19.47
C ILE A 164 9.36 -18.08 18.28
N HIS A 165 8.99 -19.34 18.49
CA HIS A 165 8.52 -20.24 17.43
C HIS A 165 7.24 -19.74 16.76
N SER A 166 6.21 -19.34 17.52
CA SER A 166 4.96 -18.83 16.93
C SER A 166 5.17 -17.51 16.18
N LEU A 167 6.01 -16.61 16.71
CA LEU A 167 6.38 -15.37 16.01
C LEU A 167 7.18 -15.66 14.74
N SER A 168 8.14 -16.59 14.79
CA SER A 168 8.94 -17.02 13.62
C SER A 168 8.06 -17.58 12.51
N LEU A 169 7.07 -18.41 12.84
CA LEU A 169 6.09 -18.93 11.87
C LEU A 169 5.25 -17.82 11.22
N VAL A 170 4.79 -16.83 11.99
CA VAL A 170 3.95 -15.72 11.47
C VAL A 170 4.77 -14.75 10.60
N MET A 171 6.03 -14.51 10.96
CA MET A 171 6.91 -13.51 10.36
C MET A 171 7.89 -14.06 9.31
N SER A 172 7.82 -15.36 8.99
CA SER A 172 8.75 -16.09 8.11
C SER A 172 10.23 -15.93 8.51
N ILE A 173 10.53 -15.97 9.81
CA ILE A 173 11.90 -15.87 10.35
C ILE A 173 12.45 -17.26 10.64
N ASP A 174 13.74 -17.47 10.40
CA ASP A 174 14.43 -18.71 10.77
C ASP A 174 14.51 -18.85 12.30
N PHE A 175 13.63 -19.70 12.84
CA PHE A 175 13.55 -20.06 14.25
C PHE A 175 14.86 -20.68 14.77
N LEU A 176 15.51 -21.57 14.00
CA LEU A 176 16.69 -22.30 14.46
C LEU A 176 17.87 -21.35 14.61
N LYS A 177 18.08 -20.47 13.62
CA LYS A 177 19.07 -19.40 13.71
C LYS A 177 18.79 -18.48 14.91
N THR A 178 17.56 -17.99 15.03
CA THR A 178 17.14 -17.05 16.08
C THR A 178 17.35 -17.60 17.49
N VAL A 179 17.09 -18.89 17.71
CA VAL A 179 17.30 -19.56 19.00
C VAL A 179 18.76 -19.97 19.22
N GLY A 180 19.48 -20.34 18.14
CA GLY A 180 20.91 -20.66 18.17
C GLY A 180 21.78 -19.48 18.56
N ASP A 181 21.49 -18.30 18.01
CA ASP A 181 22.15 -17.03 18.34
C ASP A 181 21.99 -16.65 19.83
N VAL A 182 20.95 -17.18 20.51
CA VAL A 182 20.76 -17.01 21.96
C VAL A 182 21.59 -18.00 22.78
N HIS A 183 21.51 -19.30 22.49
CA HIS A 183 22.38 -20.33 23.09
C HIS A 183 22.26 -21.67 22.33
N PRO A 184 23.37 -22.34 21.94
CA PRO A 184 23.32 -23.55 21.11
C PRO A 184 22.58 -24.73 21.76
N SER A 185 22.64 -24.90 23.09
CA SER A 185 21.91 -25.97 23.80
C SER A 185 20.37 -25.80 23.84
N LEU A 186 19.83 -24.78 23.18
CA LEU A 186 18.39 -24.62 22.98
C LEU A 186 17.88 -25.26 21.68
N ILE A 187 18.80 -25.56 20.73
CA ILE A 187 18.49 -26.28 19.48
C ILE A 187 18.54 -27.79 19.71
N ASP A 188 19.60 -28.29 20.33
CA ASP A 188 19.87 -29.73 20.46
C ASP A 188 18.92 -30.38 21.49
N PRO A 189 17.99 -31.27 21.08
CA PRO A 189 17.08 -31.94 22.01
C PRO A 189 17.79 -32.95 22.93
N GLY A 190 19.05 -33.32 22.64
CA GLY A 190 19.87 -34.19 23.48
C GLY A 190 20.57 -33.47 24.64
N GLN A 191 20.60 -32.13 24.65
CA GLN A 191 21.28 -31.35 25.69
C GLN A 191 20.30 -30.73 26.70
N SER A 192 20.78 -30.53 27.93
CA SER A 192 20.04 -29.73 28.92
C SER A 192 19.96 -28.28 28.47
N LYS A 193 18.73 -27.79 28.25
CA LYS A 193 18.46 -26.39 27.92
C LYS A 193 19.07 -25.46 28.98
N SER A 194 19.80 -24.45 28.53
CA SER A 194 20.43 -23.46 29.43
C SER A 194 19.36 -22.64 30.17
N ILE A 195 19.45 -22.61 31.50
CA ILE A 195 18.54 -21.88 32.41
C ILE A 195 19.21 -20.65 33.07
N SER A 196 20.37 -20.26 32.54
CA SER A 196 21.16 -19.19 33.13
C SER A 196 20.42 -17.85 33.09
N ASN A 197 20.76 -16.94 34.01
CA ASN A 197 20.24 -15.56 34.02
C ASN A 197 20.42 -14.88 32.65
N ASP A 198 21.60 -15.08 32.06
CA ASP A 198 22.03 -14.55 30.77
C ASP A 198 21.22 -15.10 29.59
N THR A 199 21.01 -16.42 29.50
CA THR A 199 20.15 -17.04 28.47
C THR A 199 18.70 -16.56 28.60
N LEU A 200 18.17 -16.47 29.82
CA LEU A 200 16.81 -15.95 30.05
C LEU A 200 16.67 -14.49 29.64
N ALA A 201 17.67 -13.64 29.94
CA ALA A 201 17.69 -12.24 29.54
C ALA A 201 17.72 -12.10 28.00
N ARG A 202 18.58 -12.85 27.30
CA ARG A 202 18.59 -12.88 25.82
C ARG A 202 17.28 -13.40 25.23
N LEU A 203 16.73 -14.50 25.74
CA LEU A 203 15.43 -15.02 25.29
C LEU A 203 14.31 -13.97 25.45
N THR A 204 14.32 -13.24 26.56
CA THR A 204 13.35 -12.17 26.83
C THR A 204 13.52 -11.01 25.85
N GLY A 205 14.77 -10.58 25.61
CA GLY A 205 15.10 -9.53 24.64
C GLY A 205 14.67 -9.88 23.21
N VAL A 206 15.01 -11.07 22.73
CA VAL A 206 14.61 -11.57 21.40
C VAL A 206 13.09 -11.71 21.30
N SER A 207 12.44 -12.29 22.31
CA SER A 207 10.97 -12.40 22.35
C SER A 207 10.29 -11.03 22.24
N ASN A 208 10.77 -10.04 23.00
CA ASN A 208 10.21 -8.68 22.97
C ASN A 208 10.48 -7.97 21.63
N SER A 209 11.68 -8.13 21.07
CA SER A 209 12.04 -7.58 19.76
C SER A 209 11.14 -8.13 18.64
N LEU A 210 10.87 -9.44 18.65
CA LEU A 210 9.97 -10.08 17.67
C LEU A 210 8.51 -9.64 17.85
N ILE A 211 8.04 -9.44 19.08
CA ILE A 211 6.71 -8.88 19.34
C ILE A 211 6.61 -7.45 18.78
N GLN A 212 7.64 -6.63 18.96
CA GLN A 212 7.68 -5.26 18.44
C GLN A 212 7.72 -5.22 16.91
N ASP A 213 8.55 -6.05 16.27
CA ASP A 213 8.61 -6.15 14.80
C ASP A 213 7.28 -6.69 14.23
N LYS A 214 6.65 -7.70 14.86
CA LYS A 214 5.28 -8.15 14.52
C LYS A 214 4.28 -6.98 14.52
N GLN A 215 4.31 -6.13 15.54
CA GLN A 215 3.45 -4.94 15.64
C GLN A 215 3.74 -3.92 14.54
N GLN A 216 5.02 -3.65 14.25
CA GLN A 216 5.45 -2.70 13.22
C GLN A 216 5.03 -3.17 11.81
N ARG A 217 5.27 -4.44 11.45
CA ARG A 217 4.85 -5.01 10.16
C ARG A 217 3.34 -4.98 9.99
N LEU A 218 2.58 -5.35 11.02
CA LEU A 218 1.11 -5.30 10.99
C LEU A 218 0.61 -3.85 10.82
N HIS A 219 1.23 -2.88 11.48
CA HIS A 219 0.87 -1.47 11.31
C HIS A 219 1.17 -0.96 9.89
N LYS A 220 2.35 -1.30 9.33
CA LYS A 220 2.73 -0.96 7.94
C LYS A 220 1.74 -1.57 6.93
N LEU A 221 1.41 -2.85 7.07
CA LEU A 221 0.43 -3.55 6.23
C LEU A 221 -0.99 -3.00 6.36
N LYS A 222 -1.43 -2.57 7.56
CA LYS A 222 -2.70 -1.85 7.73
C LYS A 222 -2.72 -0.52 6.99
N GLY A 223 -1.61 0.24 7.05
CA GLY A 223 -1.41 1.45 6.25
C GLY A 223 -1.58 1.16 4.76
N PHE A 224 -0.83 0.18 4.24
CA PHE A 224 -0.87 -0.22 2.84
C PHE A 224 -2.23 -0.77 2.39
N ALA A 225 -2.89 -1.60 3.20
CA ALA A 225 -4.24 -2.08 2.91
C ALA A 225 -5.23 -0.92 2.73
N SER A 226 -5.12 0.13 3.55
CA SER A 226 -5.97 1.32 3.44
C SER A 226 -5.68 2.13 2.18
N THR A 227 -4.43 2.19 1.70
CA THR A 227 -4.07 2.85 0.44
C THR A 227 -4.45 2.01 -0.77
N LEU A 228 -4.31 0.67 -0.71
CA LEU A 228 -4.73 -0.24 -1.77
C LEU A 228 -6.23 -0.10 -2.04
N ILE A 229 -7.08 -0.15 -1.02
CA ILE A 229 -8.54 0.03 -1.20
C ILE A 229 -8.85 1.38 -1.87
N LYS A 230 -8.28 2.48 -1.37
CA LYS A 230 -8.47 3.82 -1.97
C LYS A 230 -8.02 3.90 -3.43
N LEU A 231 -6.90 3.26 -3.79
CA LEU A 231 -6.40 3.23 -5.16
C LEU A 231 -7.23 2.32 -6.06
N TRP A 232 -7.68 1.18 -5.54
CA TRP A 232 -8.54 0.23 -6.25
C TRP A 232 -9.94 0.76 -6.55
N ASP A 233 -10.46 1.64 -5.70
CA ASP A 233 -11.76 2.29 -5.87
C ASP A 233 -11.65 3.57 -6.72
N LEU A 234 -10.46 4.19 -6.79
CA LEU A 234 -10.17 5.32 -7.68
C LEU A 234 -9.84 4.89 -9.12
N LEU A 235 -9.25 3.70 -9.29
CA LEU A 235 -8.80 3.17 -10.60
C LEU A 235 -9.73 2.09 -11.17
N ASP A 236 -10.86 1.80 -10.52
CA ASP A 236 -11.81 0.73 -10.90
C ASP A 236 -11.12 -0.63 -11.17
N MET A 237 -10.19 -1.01 -10.28
CA MET A 237 -9.33 -2.18 -10.50
C MET A 237 -10.12 -3.50 -10.57
N PRO A 238 -9.77 -4.43 -11.47
CA PRO A 238 -10.49 -5.68 -11.64
C PRO A 238 -10.42 -6.57 -10.39
N ILE A 239 -11.50 -7.29 -10.13
CA ILE A 239 -11.66 -8.13 -8.92
C ILE A 239 -10.52 -9.16 -8.79
N ASP A 240 -10.00 -9.68 -9.90
CA ASP A 240 -8.92 -10.68 -9.88
C ASP A 240 -7.53 -10.11 -9.53
N GLU A 241 -7.33 -8.78 -9.63
CA GLU A 241 -6.18 -8.11 -9.02
C GLU A 241 -6.43 -7.84 -7.53
N LYS A 242 -7.64 -7.38 -7.15
CA LYS A 242 -8.01 -7.16 -5.73
C LYS A 242 -7.87 -8.46 -4.90
N LYS A 243 -8.30 -9.62 -5.43
CA LYS A 243 -8.20 -10.95 -4.78
C LYS A 243 -6.77 -11.33 -4.37
N ARG A 244 -5.75 -10.94 -5.14
CA ARG A 244 -4.34 -11.31 -4.83
C ARG A 244 -3.89 -10.76 -3.48
N PHE A 245 -4.40 -9.60 -3.10
CA PHE A 245 -4.09 -8.89 -1.86
C PHE A 245 -5.23 -8.95 -0.83
N GLU A 246 -6.24 -9.81 -1.01
CA GLU A 246 -7.36 -9.98 -0.08
C GLU A 246 -6.87 -10.35 1.33
N HIS A 247 -5.81 -11.17 1.40
CA HIS A 247 -5.12 -11.51 2.63
C HIS A 247 -4.56 -10.28 3.36
N VAL A 248 -4.05 -9.28 2.63
CA VAL A 248 -3.57 -8.01 3.20
C VAL A 248 -4.71 -7.15 3.70
N THR A 249 -5.80 -7.05 2.93
CA THR A 249 -6.99 -6.29 3.39
C THR A 249 -7.65 -6.89 4.62
N SER A 250 -7.54 -8.22 4.82
CA SER A 250 -8.03 -8.87 6.05
C SER A 250 -7.31 -8.40 7.33
N PHE A 251 -6.11 -7.82 7.23
CA PHE A 251 -5.42 -7.26 8.39
C PHE A 251 -6.09 -6.00 8.94
N LEU A 252 -6.87 -5.24 8.15
CA LEU A 252 -7.50 -3.99 8.60
C LEU A 252 -8.38 -4.19 9.83
N THR A 253 -9.14 -5.28 9.87
CA THR A 253 -10.03 -5.66 10.98
C THR A 253 -9.33 -6.49 12.06
N SER A 254 -8.19 -7.13 11.74
CA SER A 254 -7.49 -8.07 12.65
C SER A 254 -6.80 -7.37 13.82
N SER A 255 -6.88 -7.93 15.03
CA SER A 255 -6.03 -7.54 16.17
C SER A 255 -4.61 -8.12 16.10
N ILE A 256 -3.69 -7.66 16.95
CA ILE A 256 -2.30 -8.16 16.96
C ILE A 256 -2.25 -9.66 17.30
N ASP A 257 -3.11 -10.12 18.20
CA ASP A 257 -3.09 -11.50 18.71
C ASP A 257 -3.81 -12.48 17.76
N GLU A 258 -4.83 -12.02 17.03
CA GLU A 258 -5.52 -12.80 15.99
C GLU A 258 -4.61 -13.18 14.81
N VAL A 259 -3.59 -12.38 14.51
CA VAL A 259 -2.66 -12.66 13.40
C VAL A 259 -1.70 -13.80 13.78
N SER A 260 -2.18 -15.02 13.53
CA SER A 260 -1.50 -16.30 13.78
C SER A 260 -1.31 -17.16 12.51
N ARG A 261 -1.71 -16.66 11.33
CA ARG A 261 -1.51 -17.37 10.06
C ARG A 261 -0.02 -17.39 9.71
N GLN A 262 0.51 -18.57 9.38
CA GLN A 262 1.91 -18.74 8.97
C GLN A 262 2.25 -17.86 7.76
N GLY A 263 3.42 -17.22 7.78
CA GLY A 263 3.95 -16.32 6.75
C GLY A 263 3.17 -15.01 6.52
N SER A 264 2.09 -14.77 7.26
CA SER A 264 1.20 -13.61 7.01
C SER A 264 1.85 -12.25 7.24
N LEU A 265 2.92 -12.18 8.03
CA LEU A 265 3.74 -10.99 8.27
C LEU A 265 5.19 -11.20 7.81
N GLY A 266 5.40 -12.06 6.81
CA GLY A 266 6.68 -12.23 6.13
C GLY A 266 7.19 -10.92 5.50
N LEU A 267 8.51 -10.77 5.40
CA LEU A 267 9.12 -9.59 4.76
C LEU A 267 8.72 -9.50 3.28
N ASP A 268 8.61 -10.66 2.62
CA ASP A 268 8.10 -10.86 1.26
C ASP A 268 6.68 -10.31 1.08
N VAL A 269 5.77 -10.56 2.02
CA VAL A 269 4.39 -10.03 1.98
C VAL A 269 4.38 -8.51 2.15
N VAL A 270 5.20 -7.98 3.06
CA VAL A 270 5.34 -6.53 3.27
C VAL A 270 5.88 -5.83 2.02
N GLU A 271 6.96 -6.36 1.44
CA GLU A 271 7.61 -5.85 0.24
C GLU A 271 6.69 -5.93 -0.99
N GLN A 272 6.03 -7.08 -1.21
CA GLN A 272 5.09 -7.26 -2.32
C GLN A 272 3.93 -6.25 -2.25
N THR A 273 3.44 -5.97 -1.03
CA THR A 273 2.37 -4.98 -0.82
C THR A 273 2.86 -3.56 -1.08
N GLU A 274 4.07 -3.21 -0.63
CA GLU A 274 4.70 -1.91 -0.82
C GLU A 274 4.92 -1.60 -2.31
N VAL A 275 5.48 -2.56 -3.04
CA VAL A 275 5.68 -2.49 -4.50
C VAL A 275 4.36 -2.35 -5.25
N GLU A 276 3.29 -3.03 -4.82
CA GLU A 276 1.97 -2.87 -5.45
C GLU A 276 1.36 -1.48 -5.20
N VAL A 277 1.49 -0.94 -3.97
CA VAL A 277 1.06 0.44 -3.67
C VAL A 277 1.83 1.44 -4.53
N GLU A 278 3.15 1.27 -4.69
CA GLU A 278 3.96 2.11 -5.57
C GLU A 278 3.53 1.98 -7.04
N ARG A 279 3.35 0.75 -7.55
CA ARG A 279 2.87 0.48 -8.92
C ARG A 279 1.52 1.16 -9.19
N LEU A 280 0.58 1.08 -8.25
CA LEU A 280 -0.74 1.70 -8.39
C LEU A 280 -0.67 3.23 -8.31
N ASN A 281 0.24 3.81 -7.53
CA ASN A 281 0.48 5.26 -7.54
C ASN A 281 1.08 5.72 -8.87
N VAL A 282 2.02 4.98 -9.46
CA VAL A 282 2.55 5.26 -10.81
C VAL A 282 1.45 5.11 -11.87
N LEU A 283 0.60 4.08 -11.78
CA LEU A 283 -0.56 3.90 -12.66
C LEU A 283 -1.55 5.07 -12.53
N LYS A 284 -1.83 5.54 -11.32
CA LYS A 284 -2.66 6.72 -11.06
C LYS A 284 -2.08 7.97 -11.71
N ALA A 285 -0.78 8.25 -11.51
CA ALA A 285 -0.11 9.40 -12.13
C ALA A 285 -0.16 9.33 -13.67
N SER A 286 0.08 8.15 -14.24
CA SER A 286 -0.05 7.90 -15.68
C SER A 286 -1.47 8.15 -16.20
N LYS A 287 -2.50 7.67 -15.48
CA LYS A 287 -3.92 7.92 -15.81
C LYS A 287 -4.31 9.40 -15.66
N MET A 288 -3.78 10.11 -14.68
CA MET A 288 -3.98 11.56 -14.56
C MET A 288 -3.32 12.32 -15.72
N LYS A 289 -2.11 11.92 -16.15
CA LYS A 289 -1.44 12.46 -17.35
C LYS A 289 -2.26 12.20 -18.63
N GLU A 290 -2.84 11.01 -18.78
CA GLU A 290 -3.76 10.68 -19.89
C GLU A 290 -5.01 11.57 -19.89
N LEU A 291 -5.64 11.76 -18.72
CA LEU A 291 -6.79 12.66 -18.57
C LEU A 291 -6.45 14.11 -18.91
N VAL A 292 -5.28 14.60 -18.49
CA VAL A 292 -4.80 15.96 -18.83
C VAL A 292 -4.71 16.14 -20.34
N PHE A 293 -4.08 15.22 -21.08
CA PHE A 293 -4.03 15.31 -22.55
C PHE A 293 -5.40 15.16 -23.21
N LYS A 294 -6.32 14.37 -22.63
CA LYS A 294 -7.70 14.28 -23.12
C LYS A 294 -8.46 15.61 -22.95
N ARG A 295 -8.26 16.31 -21.83
CA ARG A 295 -8.82 17.66 -21.61
C ARG A 295 -8.20 18.69 -22.54
N GLN A 296 -6.88 18.63 -22.78
CA GLN A 296 -6.22 19.49 -23.76
C GLN A 296 -6.83 19.30 -25.15
N HIS A 297 -7.04 18.06 -25.57
CA HIS A 297 -7.66 17.77 -26.86
C HIS A 297 -9.13 18.21 -26.94
N GLU A 298 -9.92 18.06 -25.87
CA GLU A 298 -11.29 18.60 -25.79
C GLU A 298 -11.31 20.12 -26.01
N LEU A 299 -10.41 20.84 -25.34
CA LEU A 299 -10.25 22.30 -25.44
C LEU A 299 -9.93 22.75 -26.88
N GLU A 300 -9.01 22.03 -27.54
CA GLU A 300 -8.58 22.33 -28.91
C GLU A 300 -9.67 22.06 -29.95
N GLU A 301 -10.40 20.95 -29.83
CA GLU A 301 -11.52 20.65 -30.74
C GLU A 301 -12.64 21.69 -30.61
N ILE A 302 -12.88 22.23 -29.39
CA ILE A 302 -13.80 23.36 -29.19
C ILE A 302 -13.30 24.62 -29.91
N TYR A 303 -12.03 25.02 -29.73
CA TYR A 303 -11.49 26.21 -30.41
C TYR A 303 -11.48 26.08 -31.94
N LYS A 304 -11.10 24.91 -32.45
CA LYS A 304 -11.10 24.55 -33.87
C LYS A 304 -12.50 24.59 -34.48
N ALA A 305 -13.50 23.98 -33.82
CA ALA A 305 -14.89 24.01 -34.27
C ALA A 305 -15.50 25.43 -34.33
N VAL A 306 -14.90 26.38 -33.59
CA VAL A 306 -15.35 27.77 -33.45
C VAL A 306 -14.50 28.74 -34.28
N HIS A 307 -13.52 28.22 -35.04
CA HIS A 307 -12.53 28.98 -35.83
C HIS A 307 -11.77 30.04 -35.00
N MET A 308 -11.47 29.74 -33.74
CA MET A 308 -10.56 30.55 -32.91
C MET A 308 -9.11 30.21 -33.29
N ASP A 309 -8.27 31.24 -33.47
CA ASP A 309 -6.85 31.05 -33.71
C ASP A 309 -6.12 30.98 -32.36
N VAL A 310 -5.79 29.77 -31.94
CA VAL A 310 -5.03 29.47 -30.71
C VAL A 310 -3.83 28.62 -31.12
N ASP A 311 -2.64 28.95 -30.63
CA ASP A 311 -1.44 28.15 -30.86
C ASP A 311 -1.48 26.87 -30.00
N SER A 312 -2.22 25.90 -30.52
CA SER A 312 -2.46 24.58 -29.95
C SER A 312 -1.16 23.81 -29.72
N ASP A 313 -0.18 23.96 -30.61
CA ASP A 313 1.08 23.21 -30.53
C ASP A 313 2.00 23.81 -29.47
N ALA A 314 2.11 25.15 -29.39
CA ALA A 314 2.83 25.80 -28.28
C ALA A 314 2.19 25.48 -26.92
N ALA A 315 0.85 25.50 -26.83
CA ALA A 315 0.13 25.13 -25.61
C ALA A 315 0.42 23.68 -25.17
N ARG A 316 0.43 22.73 -26.13
CA ARG A 316 0.82 21.33 -25.87
C ARG A 316 2.25 21.19 -25.39
N GLN A 317 3.21 21.91 -25.98
CA GLN A 317 4.62 21.85 -25.56
C GLN A 317 4.82 22.42 -24.15
N ILE A 318 4.16 23.55 -23.83
CA ILE A 318 4.17 24.11 -22.47
C ILE A 318 3.59 23.09 -21.48
N LEU A 319 2.44 22.48 -21.80
CA LEU A 319 1.80 21.47 -20.95
C LEU A 319 2.67 20.24 -20.73
N ILE A 320 3.34 19.72 -21.77
CA ILE A 320 4.31 18.61 -21.67
C ILE A 320 5.45 18.99 -20.70
N SER A 321 6.08 20.14 -20.92
CA SER A 321 7.19 20.60 -20.07
C SER A 321 6.77 20.79 -18.60
N LEU A 322 5.54 21.23 -18.36
CA LEU A 322 4.98 21.43 -17.02
C LEU A 322 4.80 20.09 -16.29
N ILE A 323 4.23 19.08 -16.98
CA ILE A 323 4.05 17.73 -16.44
C ILE A 323 5.40 17.05 -16.18
N GLU A 324 6.36 17.20 -17.08
CA GLU A 324 7.69 16.58 -16.97
C GLU A 324 8.57 17.27 -15.92
N SER A 325 8.30 18.53 -15.58
CA SER A 325 8.98 19.24 -14.48
C SER A 325 8.65 18.69 -13.09
N GLY A 326 7.55 17.95 -12.92
CA GLY A 326 7.11 17.39 -11.64
C GLY A 326 6.65 18.41 -10.59
N ASN A 327 6.71 19.71 -10.88
CA ASN A 327 6.46 20.80 -9.92
C ASN A 327 4.98 21.18 -9.73
N VAL A 328 4.05 20.51 -10.42
CA VAL A 328 2.62 20.88 -10.45
C VAL A 328 1.76 19.67 -10.09
N ASP A 329 0.79 19.85 -9.18
CA ASP A 329 -0.21 18.82 -8.92
C ASP A 329 -1.11 18.63 -10.15
N LEU A 330 -1.13 17.41 -10.66
CA LEU A 330 -2.00 16.99 -11.76
C LEU A 330 -3.49 17.18 -11.44
N SER A 331 -3.89 17.17 -10.16
CA SER A 331 -5.26 17.43 -9.71
C SER A 331 -5.67 18.88 -9.96
N ASP A 332 -4.85 19.83 -9.49
CA ASP A 332 -5.09 21.27 -9.68
C ASP A 332 -5.02 21.66 -11.17
N LEU A 333 -4.07 21.05 -11.91
CA LEU A 333 -3.96 21.23 -13.35
C LEU A 333 -5.23 20.75 -14.07
N LEU A 334 -5.78 19.58 -13.74
CA LEU A 334 -7.05 19.10 -14.30
C LEU A 334 -8.21 20.06 -14.02
N SER A 335 -8.32 20.59 -12.80
CA SER A 335 -9.35 21.59 -12.46
C SER A 335 -9.21 22.86 -13.31
N SER A 336 -7.98 23.39 -13.44
CA SER A 336 -7.72 24.57 -14.28
C SER A 336 -8.06 24.33 -15.76
N MET A 337 -7.87 23.10 -16.25
CA MET A 337 -8.26 22.75 -17.62
C MET A 337 -9.77 22.62 -17.80
N ASP A 338 -10.49 22.09 -16.80
CA ASP A 338 -11.95 22.09 -16.81
C ASP A 338 -12.54 23.52 -16.81
N ASP A 339 -11.93 24.46 -16.07
CA ASP A 339 -12.28 25.88 -16.13
C ASP A 339 -12.02 26.50 -17.52
N GLN A 340 -10.88 26.18 -18.14
CA GLN A 340 -10.55 26.61 -19.51
C GLN A 340 -11.53 26.05 -20.54
N ILE A 341 -11.91 24.77 -20.42
CA ILE A 341 -12.92 24.13 -21.26
C ILE A 341 -14.29 24.79 -21.06
N ALA A 342 -14.68 25.12 -19.82
CA ALA A 342 -15.93 25.81 -19.53
C ALA A 342 -15.96 27.20 -20.20
N LYS A 343 -14.87 27.96 -20.10
CA LYS A 343 -14.70 29.25 -20.78
C LYS A 343 -14.75 29.10 -22.31
N ALA A 344 -14.04 28.12 -22.87
CA ALA A 344 -14.06 27.86 -24.31
C ALA A 344 -15.47 27.48 -24.81
N LYS A 345 -16.23 26.71 -24.03
CA LYS A 345 -17.66 26.41 -24.31
C LYS A 345 -18.53 27.67 -24.26
N GLN A 346 -18.29 28.59 -23.33
CA GLN A 346 -19.00 29.88 -23.28
C GLN A 346 -18.68 30.75 -24.50
N ASP A 347 -17.41 30.86 -24.89
CA ASP A 347 -17.00 31.62 -26.08
C ASP A 347 -17.53 30.97 -27.37
N ALA A 348 -17.55 29.63 -27.45
CA ALA A 348 -18.21 28.87 -28.52
C ALA A 348 -19.70 29.22 -28.66
N LEU A 349 -20.44 29.26 -27.55
CA LEU A 349 -21.85 29.66 -27.53
C LEU A 349 -22.03 31.11 -27.99
N SER A 350 -21.16 32.04 -27.58
CA SER A 350 -21.23 33.45 -28.01
C SER A 350 -21.01 33.63 -29.51
N ARG A 351 -20.16 32.79 -30.12
CA ARG A 351 -19.82 32.85 -31.55
C ARG A 351 -20.80 32.07 -32.44
N LYS A 352 -21.60 31.16 -31.88
CA LYS A 352 -22.49 30.23 -32.59
C LYS A 352 -23.44 30.91 -33.59
N ASP A 353 -24.18 31.94 -33.18
CA ASP A 353 -25.14 32.63 -34.05
C ASP A 353 -24.45 33.45 -35.16
N ILE A 354 -23.24 33.95 -34.92
CA ILE A 354 -22.42 34.58 -35.97
C ILE A 354 -21.95 33.52 -36.96
N LEU A 355 -21.41 32.39 -36.51
CA LEU A 355 -20.95 31.30 -37.37
C LEU A 355 -22.09 30.70 -38.21
N GLU A 356 -23.29 30.52 -37.64
CA GLU A 356 -24.47 30.06 -38.38
C GLU A 356 -24.88 31.05 -39.49
N LYS A 357 -24.70 32.37 -39.26
CA LYS A 357 -24.90 33.40 -40.28
C LYS A 357 -23.78 33.43 -41.33
N VAL A 358 -22.53 33.24 -40.93
CA VAL A 358 -21.38 33.11 -41.84
C VAL A 358 -21.62 31.95 -42.80
N GLU A 359 -22.03 30.78 -42.31
CA GLU A 359 -22.29 29.61 -43.14
C GLU A 359 -23.44 29.85 -44.13
N LYS A 360 -24.54 30.47 -43.68
CA LYS A 360 -25.65 30.87 -44.57
C LYS A 360 -25.22 31.88 -45.64
N TRP A 361 -24.39 32.85 -45.28
CA TRP A 361 -23.83 33.81 -46.22
C TRP A 361 -22.86 33.15 -47.21
N LYS A 362 -21.98 32.27 -46.73
CA LYS A 362 -21.03 31.51 -47.55
C LYS A 362 -21.75 30.68 -48.60
N HIS A 363 -22.75 29.88 -48.19
CA HIS A 363 -23.60 29.12 -49.11
C HIS A 363 -24.31 30.02 -50.14
N ALA A 364 -24.84 31.17 -49.71
CA ALA A 364 -25.45 32.13 -50.63
C ALA A 364 -24.44 32.73 -51.63
N SER A 365 -23.20 33.00 -51.20
CA SER A 365 -22.11 33.50 -52.04
C SER A 365 -21.60 32.43 -53.03
N GLU A 366 -21.67 31.15 -52.68
CA GLU A 366 -21.37 30.03 -53.57
C GLU A 366 -22.45 29.86 -54.63
N GLU A 367 -23.74 29.96 -54.27
CA GLU A 367 -24.83 30.00 -55.25
C GLU A 367 -24.80 31.28 -56.11
N GLU A 368 -24.26 32.40 -55.62
CA GLU A 368 -24.00 33.61 -56.43
C GLU A 368 -22.94 33.35 -57.51
N LYS A 369 -21.81 32.75 -57.14
CA LYS A 369 -20.75 32.37 -58.08
C LYS A 369 -21.25 31.37 -59.12
N TRP A 370 -21.96 30.33 -58.67
CA TRP A 370 -22.58 29.34 -59.56
C TRP A 370 -23.60 29.98 -60.52
N LEU A 371 -24.40 30.93 -60.04
CA LEU A 371 -25.32 31.69 -60.90
C LEU A 371 -24.55 32.54 -61.91
N ASP A 372 -23.51 33.28 -61.49
CA ASP A 372 -22.67 34.10 -62.37
C ASP A 372 -22.00 33.27 -63.49
N GLU A 373 -21.53 32.06 -63.17
CA GLU A 373 -21.03 31.10 -64.15
C GLU A 373 -22.14 30.61 -65.10
N TYR A 374 -23.30 30.24 -64.56
CA TYR A 374 -24.46 29.79 -65.34
C TYR A 374 -25.10 30.90 -66.19
N GLU A 375 -24.92 32.17 -65.86
CA GLU A 375 -25.36 33.30 -66.69
C GLU A 375 -24.40 33.61 -67.85
N LYS A 376 -23.14 33.16 -67.77
CA LYS A 376 -22.12 33.30 -68.82
C LYS A 376 -22.11 32.15 -69.84
N ASP A 377 -22.77 31.02 -69.55
CA ASP A 377 -22.87 29.87 -70.46
C ASP A 377 -23.79 30.17 -71.66
N GLU A 378 -23.23 30.24 -72.87
CA GLU A 378 -24.00 30.43 -74.10
C GLU A 378 -24.94 29.24 -74.40
N ASN A 379 -24.62 28.03 -73.92
CA ASN A 379 -25.42 26.82 -74.11
C ASN A 379 -26.54 26.67 -73.06
N ARG A 380 -26.76 27.68 -72.19
CA ARG A 380 -27.75 27.71 -71.09
C ARG A 380 -29.17 27.27 -71.48
N TYR A 381 -29.58 27.57 -72.72
CA TYR A 381 -30.90 27.26 -73.26
C TYR A 381 -30.92 26.07 -74.24
N SER A 382 -29.80 25.35 -74.38
CA SER A 382 -29.77 24.10 -75.14
C SER A 382 -30.79 23.10 -74.55
N ALA A 383 -31.50 22.38 -75.42
CA ALA A 383 -32.62 21.51 -75.05
C ALA A 383 -32.18 20.17 -74.42
N GLY A 384 -31.14 20.21 -73.56
CA GLY A 384 -30.59 19.06 -72.86
C GLY A 384 -31.50 18.54 -71.74
N ARG A 385 -31.37 17.24 -71.43
CA ARG A 385 -32.13 16.50 -70.41
C ARG A 385 -31.76 16.92 -68.98
N GLY A 386 -32.08 18.16 -68.61
CA GLY A 386 -31.73 18.77 -67.32
C GLY A 386 -31.98 20.28 -67.24
N ALA A 387 -32.11 20.98 -68.38
CA ALA A 387 -32.23 22.44 -68.44
C ALA A 387 -33.31 23.03 -67.50
N HIS A 388 -34.49 22.41 -67.43
CA HIS A 388 -35.58 22.83 -66.53
C HIS A 388 -35.25 22.70 -65.03
N LYS A 389 -34.37 21.77 -64.62
CA LYS A 389 -33.89 21.69 -63.23
C LYS A 389 -32.88 22.80 -62.93
N ASN A 390 -31.96 23.07 -63.86
CA ASN A 390 -30.96 24.13 -63.73
C ASN A 390 -31.60 25.51 -63.75
N LEU A 391 -32.60 25.74 -64.60
CA LEU A 391 -33.40 26.97 -64.62
C LEU A 391 -34.14 27.19 -63.28
N LYS A 392 -34.70 26.12 -62.70
CA LYS A 392 -35.32 26.17 -61.35
C LYS A 392 -34.30 26.41 -60.23
N ARG A 393 -33.07 25.91 -60.34
CA ARG A 393 -31.98 26.26 -59.40
C ARG A 393 -31.58 27.72 -59.57
N ALA A 394 -31.40 28.19 -60.80
CA ALA A 394 -31.02 29.58 -61.09
C ALA A 394 -32.06 30.59 -60.58
N GLU A 395 -33.36 30.30 -60.70
CA GLU A 395 -34.39 31.19 -60.15
C GLU A 395 -34.41 31.18 -58.61
N LYS A 396 -34.19 30.02 -57.97
CA LYS A 396 -33.97 29.97 -56.51
C LYS A 396 -32.70 30.70 -56.08
N ALA A 397 -31.61 30.56 -56.85
CA ALA A 397 -30.35 31.25 -56.62
C ALA A 397 -30.52 32.77 -56.74
N ARG A 398 -31.25 33.28 -57.76
CA ARG A 398 -31.58 34.72 -57.87
C ARG A 398 -32.32 35.26 -56.64
N ILE A 399 -33.28 34.50 -56.11
CA ILE A 399 -34.03 34.87 -54.89
C ILE A 399 -33.14 34.82 -53.63
N LEU A 400 -32.07 34.01 -53.63
CA LEU A 400 -31.08 33.97 -52.55
C LEU A 400 -30.05 35.11 -52.70
N VAL A 401 -29.56 35.35 -53.91
CA VAL A 401 -28.61 36.41 -54.28
C VAL A 401 -29.18 37.80 -54.01
N SER A 402 -30.46 38.05 -54.27
CA SER A 402 -31.10 39.33 -53.92
C SER A 402 -31.20 39.58 -52.41
N LYS A 403 -31.05 38.55 -51.58
CA LYS A 403 -31.04 38.66 -50.11
C LYS A 403 -29.64 38.78 -49.52
N ILE A 404 -28.58 38.50 -50.29
CA ILE A 404 -27.18 38.60 -49.85
C ILE A 404 -26.85 39.94 -49.17
N PRO A 405 -27.13 41.13 -49.75
CA PRO A 405 -26.77 42.39 -49.09
C PRO A 405 -27.41 42.53 -47.69
N CYS A 406 -28.69 42.17 -47.56
CA CYS A 406 -29.38 42.12 -46.26
C CYS A 406 -28.74 41.10 -45.30
N MET A 407 -28.24 39.96 -45.79
CA MET A 407 -27.51 38.99 -44.97
C MET A 407 -26.15 39.52 -44.52
N VAL A 408 -25.42 40.23 -45.38
CA VAL A 408 -24.12 40.86 -45.07
C VAL A 408 -24.28 41.98 -44.05
N GLU A 409 -25.28 42.86 -44.20
CA GLU A 409 -25.62 43.90 -43.22
C GLU A 409 -25.97 43.30 -41.84
N ASN A 410 -26.83 42.27 -41.84
CA ASN A 410 -27.23 41.55 -40.62
C ASN A 410 -26.09 40.74 -39.98
N LEU A 411 -25.03 40.42 -40.72
CA LEU A 411 -23.83 39.76 -40.18
C LEU A 411 -22.86 40.82 -39.64
N THR A 412 -22.57 41.85 -40.44
CA THR A 412 -21.71 42.99 -40.08
C THR A 412 -22.15 43.66 -38.78
N THR A 413 -23.45 43.90 -38.61
CA THR A 413 -24.02 44.47 -37.37
C THR A 413 -23.83 43.57 -36.15
N LYS A 414 -24.06 42.26 -36.28
CA LYS A 414 -23.84 41.30 -35.18
C LYS A 414 -22.36 41.12 -34.84
N VAL A 415 -21.47 41.11 -35.84
CA VAL A 415 -20.02 41.05 -35.61
C VAL A 415 -19.54 42.31 -34.90
N LYS A 416 -19.94 43.51 -35.37
CA LYS A 416 -19.59 44.80 -34.70
C LYS A 416 -20.09 44.83 -33.25
N ALA A 417 -21.30 44.33 -32.97
CA ALA A 417 -21.81 44.22 -31.60
C ALA A 417 -20.99 43.25 -30.72
N TRP A 418 -20.61 42.09 -31.25
CA TRP A 418 -19.80 41.10 -30.53
C TRP A 418 -18.36 41.58 -30.28
N GLU A 419 -17.74 42.25 -31.25
CA GLU A 419 -16.40 42.85 -31.08
C GLU A 419 -16.41 43.96 -30.02
N MET A 420 -17.49 44.75 -29.94
CA MET A 420 -17.69 45.75 -28.87
C MET A 420 -17.90 45.10 -27.49
N GLU A 421 -18.62 43.98 -27.41
CA GLU A 421 -18.84 43.24 -26.15
C GLU A 421 -17.55 42.58 -25.64
N LYS A 422 -16.78 41.97 -26.55
CA LYS A 422 -15.60 41.17 -26.22
C LYS A 422 -14.29 41.97 -26.20
N GLY A 423 -14.24 43.13 -26.86
CA GLY A 423 -13.08 44.02 -26.89
C GLY A 423 -11.94 43.61 -27.83
N PHE A 424 -12.15 42.60 -28.69
CA PHE A 424 -11.16 42.15 -29.67
C PHE A 424 -11.83 41.70 -30.99
N PRO A 425 -11.10 41.71 -32.13
CA PRO A 425 -11.68 41.39 -33.45
C PRO A 425 -12.20 39.94 -33.56
N PHE A 426 -13.29 39.76 -34.28
CA PHE A 426 -13.81 38.44 -34.62
C PHE A 426 -12.95 37.82 -35.73
N LEU A 427 -12.05 36.93 -35.35
CA LEU A 427 -11.27 36.13 -36.29
C LEU A 427 -12.11 34.97 -36.87
N TYR A 428 -11.98 34.72 -38.16
CA TYR A 428 -12.50 33.54 -38.88
C TYR A 428 -11.44 33.09 -39.90
N GLU A 429 -10.94 31.86 -39.74
CA GLU A 429 -9.81 31.31 -40.51
C GLU A 429 -8.59 32.25 -40.48
N LYS A 430 -8.14 32.59 -39.27
CA LYS A 430 -6.97 33.46 -38.98
C LYS A 430 -7.01 34.90 -39.50
N ALA A 431 -8.15 35.37 -40.02
CA ALA A 431 -8.32 36.76 -40.46
C ALA A 431 -9.60 37.37 -39.87
N SER A 432 -9.64 38.70 -39.68
CA SER A 432 -10.87 39.37 -39.21
C SER A 432 -12.01 39.21 -40.23
N LEU A 433 -13.21 38.94 -39.72
CA LEU A 433 -14.40 38.73 -40.55
C LEU A 433 -14.94 40.03 -41.14
N LEU A 434 -14.81 41.18 -40.46
CA LEU A 434 -15.32 42.46 -40.96
C LEU A 434 -14.66 42.90 -42.27
N PRO A 435 -13.31 42.94 -42.40
CA PRO A 435 -12.67 43.27 -43.67
C PRO A 435 -13.05 42.31 -44.80
N LYS A 436 -13.18 41.00 -44.54
CA LYS A 436 -13.64 40.01 -45.53
C LYS A 436 -15.05 40.32 -46.06
N LEU A 437 -15.96 40.80 -45.21
CA LEU A 437 -17.33 41.19 -45.59
C LEU A 437 -17.39 42.53 -46.33
N GLU A 438 -16.54 43.48 -45.94
CA GLU A 438 -16.40 44.78 -46.61
C GLU A 438 -15.78 44.60 -48.00
N GLU A 439 -14.71 43.80 -48.14
CA GLU A 439 -14.11 43.39 -49.42
C GLU A 439 -15.11 42.68 -50.33
N TYR A 440 -15.89 41.72 -49.80
CA TYR A 440 -16.93 41.04 -50.56
C TYR A 440 -18.01 42.02 -51.07
N THR A 441 -18.41 42.99 -50.24
CA THR A 441 -19.37 44.03 -50.63
C THR A 441 -18.82 44.88 -51.79
N MET A 442 -17.55 45.30 -51.71
CA MET A 442 -16.89 46.06 -52.78
C MET A 442 -16.79 45.27 -54.09
N LEU A 443 -16.30 44.02 -54.05
CA LEU A 443 -16.21 43.13 -55.22
C LEU A 443 -17.58 42.79 -55.83
N ARG A 444 -18.64 42.80 -55.02
CA ARG A 444 -20.02 42.62 -55.49
C ARG A 444 -20.55 43.88 -56.18
N GLN A 445 -20.28 45.07 -55.64
CA GLN A 445 -20.59 46.33 -56.29
C GLN A 445 -19.84 46.47 -57.62
N GLU A 446 -18.54 46.19 -57.66
CA GLU A 446 -17.75 46.23 -58.89
C GLU A 446 -18.31 45.29 -59.98
N ARG A 447 -18.71 44.06 -59.63
CA ARG A 447 -19.39 43.14 -60.56
C ARG A 447 -20.76 43.67 -61.02
N GLU A 448 -21.55 44.30 -60.15
CA GLU A 448 -22.82 44.91 -60.54
C GLU A 448 -22.62 46.13 -61.44
N GLU A 449 -21.57 46.94 -61.20
CA GLU A 449 -21.19 48.08 -62.04
C GLU A 449 -20.54 47.67 -63.37
N GLU A 450 -19.79 46.58 -63.43
CA GLU A 450 -19.31 45.98 -64.67
C GLU A 450 -20.50 45.46 -65.48
N LYS A 451 -21.45 44.75 -64.85
CA LYS A 451 -22.71 44.35 -65.51
C LYS A 451 -23.52 45.57 -65.97
N ARG A 452 -23.51 46.69 -65.24
CA ARG A 452 -24.14 47.96 -65.67
C ARG A 452 -23.42 48.54 -66.89
N ARG A 453 -22.09 48.68 -66.83
CA ARG A 453 -21.25 49.19 -67.94
C ARG A 453 -21.37 48.31 -69.18
N ALA A 454 -21.41 46.98 -69.06
CA ALA A 454 -21.62 46.07 -70.18
C ALA A 454 -23.02 46.23 -70.80
N ARG A 455 -24.07 46.48 -70.00
CA ARG A 455 -25.42 46.80 -70.50
C ARG A 455 -25.46 48.18 -71.18
N GLU A 456 -24.72 49.16 -70.67
CA GLU A 456 -24.61 50.50 -71.24
C GLU A 456 -23.81 50.49 -72.54
N GLN A 457 -22.70 49.77 -72.61
CA GLN A 457 -21.94 49.52 -73.83
C GLN A 457 -22.78 48.75 -74.86
N LYS A 458 -23.51 47.71 -74.45
CA LYS A 458 -24.44 47.01 -75.34
C LYS A 458 -25.54 47.94 -75.87
N LYS A 459 -26.09 48.82 -75.03
CA LYS A 459 -27.05 49.86 -75.46
C LYS A 459 -26.42 50.87 -76.41
N LEU A 460 -25.18 51.30 -76.19
CA LEU A 460 -24.47 52.19 -77.12
C LEU A 460 -24.20 51.49 -78.45
N GLN A 461 -23.81 50.22 -78.43
CA GLN A 461 -23.57 49.42 -79.62
C GLN A 461 -24.87 49.15 -80.39
N GLU A 462 -25.98 48.94 -79.68
CA GLU A 462 -27.33 48.81 -80.24
C GLU A 462 -27.85 50.14 -80.77
N GLN A 463 -27.56 51.28 -80.11
CA GLN A 463 -27.84 52.62 -80.63
C GLN A 463 -27.02 52.94 -81.87
N LEU A 464 -25.73 52.61 -81.91
CA LEU A 464 -24.88 52.75 -83.10
C LEU A 464 -25.33 51.82 -84.24
N ALA A 465 -25.82 50.61 -83.93
CA ALA A 465 -26.42 49.73 -84.92
C ALA A 465 -27.73 50.33 -85.47
N VAL A 466 -28.61 50.85 -84.61
CA VAL A 466 -29.84 51.55 -85.01
C VAL A 466 -29.55 52.85 -85.77
N GLU A 467 -28.48 53.57 -85.44
CA GLU A 467 -28.04 54.79 -86.15
C GLU A 467 -27.42 54.46 -87.52
N GLN A 468 -26.69 53.35 -87.64
CA GLN A 468 -26.29 52.80 -88.95
C GLN A 468 -27.50 52.32 -89.76
N GLU A 469 -28.47 51.64 -89.16
CA GLU A 469 -29.72 51.24 -89.82
C GLU A 469 -30.58 52.47 -90.21
N ALA A 470 -30.50 53.58 -89.47
CA ALA A 470 -31.17 54.84 -89.78
C ALA A 470 -30.45 55.65 -90.88
N LEU A 471 -29.12 55.61 -90.95
CA LEU A 471 -28.35 56.21 -92.06
C LEU A 471 -28.52 55.43 -93.38
N PHE A 472 -28.75 54.12 -93.31
CA PHE A 472 -28.92 53.25 -94.48
C PHE A 472 -30.38 52.78 -94.68
N GLY A 473 -31.29 53.75 -94.87
CA GLY A 473 -32.70 53.49 -95.12
C GLY A 473 -32.99 52.75 -96.44
N SER A 474 -33.47 51.50 -96.32
CA SER A 474 -34.17 50.68 -97.33
C SER A 474 -33.37 49.96 -98.44
N ARG A 475 -33.77 48.68 -98.68
CA ARG A 475 -33.12 47.64 -99.52
C ARG A 475 -33.52 47.68 -101.01
N PRO A 476 -32.81 46.91 -101.87
CA PRO A 476 -33.44 45.73 -102.54
C PRO A 476 -32.53 44.47 -102.51
N THR A 477 -32.95 43.28 -102.04
CA THR A 477 -33.76 42.21 -102.69
C THR A 477 -33.15 41.47 -103.90
N THR A 478 -32.71 40.21 -103.71
CA THR A 478 -32.84 39.02 -104.60
C THR A 478 -32.58 37.75 -103.77
N LYS A 479 -33.13 36.54 -103.99
CA LYS A 479 -34.29 36.02 -104.76
C LYS A 479 -34.80 34.72 -104.06
N LYS A 480 -36.08 34.37 -104.27
CA LYS A 480 -36.76 33.12 -103.81
C LYS A 480 -36.60 32.00 -104.88
N PRO A 481 -36.84 30.70 -104.59
CA PRO A 481 -38.22 30.14 -104.58
C PRO A 481 -38.53 29.04 -103.51
N LEU A 482 -39.75 29.06 -102.93
CA LEU A 482 -40.82 28.00 -102.88
C LEU A 482 -40.49 26.66 -102.18
N GLY A 483 -41.36 26.03 -101.37
CA GLY A 483 -42.75 26.30 -100.88
C GLY A 483 -42.96 25.59 -99.52
N GLN A 484 -44.14 25.50 -98.87
CA GLN A 484 -45.54 25.73 -99.23
C GLN A 484 -46.35 26.41 -98.08
N SER A 485 -47.59 26.85 -98.40
CA SER A 485 -48.65 27.37 -97.50
C SER A 485 -49.13 26.31 -96.48
N THR A 486 -49.69 26.59 -95.30
CA THR A 486 -50.85 27.46 -94.89
C THR A 486 -50.72 27.88 -93.39
N ASN A 487 -51.55 28.71 -92.71
CA ASN A 487 -52.66 29.66 -93.00
C ASN A 487 -52.69 30.71 -91.84
N THR A 488 -52.86 32.02 -92.07
CA THR A 488 -54.11 32.84 -91.95
C THR A 488 -55.03 32.48 -90.74
N ASN A 489 -55.40 33.34 -89.77
CA ASN A 489 -55.40 34.82 -89.60
C ASN A 489 -55.00 35.19 -88.13
N SER A 490 -54.44 36.36 -87.76
CA SER A 490 -54.97 37.75 -87.83
C SER A 490 -56.31 37.91 -87.06
N THR A 491 -56.55 38.89 -86.15
CA THR A 491 -55.93 40.21 -85.90
C THR A 491 -55.97 40.67 -84.43
N VAL A 492 -55.22 41.74 -84.14
CA VAL A 492 -55.20 42.58 -82.92
C VAL A 492 -56.58 43.11 -82.48
N GLY A 493 -56.77 43.35 -81.16
CA GLY A 493 -57.85 44.21 -80.66
C GLY A 493 -57.94 44.33 -79.13
N THR A 494 -57.24 45.30 -78.52
CA THR A 494 -57.60 45.82 -77.18
C THR A 494 -58.60 46.97 -77.34
N PRO A 495 -59.56 47.15 -76.42
CA PRO A 495 -59.52 48.40 -75.65
C PRO A 495 -60.02 48.29 -74.19
N ILE A 496 -59.92 49.41 -73.47
CA ILE A 496 -60.15 49.56 -72.03
C ILE A 496 -61.55 50.13 -71.71
N GLY A 497 -62.28 49.44 -70.82
CA GLY A 497 -62.99 50.02 -69.67
C GLY A 497 -64.37 50.69 -69.82
N ARG A 498 -65.34 50.25 -68.98
CA ARG A 498 -66.08 51.11 -68.00
C ARG A 498 -67.04 50.31 -67.10
N ARG A 499 -66.85 50.48 -65.77
CA ARG A 499 -67.81 50.84 -64.69
C ARG A 499 -69.32 50.51 -64.86
N VAL A 500 -69.96 50.15 -63.73
CA VAL A 500 -71.43 50.09 -63.36
C VAL A 500 -71.85 48.65 -62.96
N MET A 501 -72.67 48.37 -61.94
CA MET A 501 -72.94 48.98 -60.61
C MET A 501 -73.53 47.89 -59.68
N THR A 502 -73.53 48.13 -58.37
CA THR A 502 -74.30 47.40 -57.33
C THR A 502 -75.82 47.59 -57.51
N PRO A 503 -76.69 46.70 -56.98
CA PRO A 503 -77.17 46.91 -55.59
C PRO A 503 -77.46 45.66 -54.72
N SER A 504 -77.02 45.78 -53.46
CA SER A 504 -77.59 45.35 -52.17
C SER A 504 -78.74 44.32 -52.02
N GLY A 505 -78.49 43.38 -51.09
CA GLY A 505 -79.39 42.94 -49.99
C GLY A 505 -78.54 42.20 -48.94
N ARG A 506 -78.32 42.67 -47.69
CA ARG A 506 -79.20 42.59 -46.49
C ARG A 506 -79.91 41.21 -46.38
N THR A 507 -79.87 40.42 -45.29
CA THR A 507 -79.32 40.52 -43.90
C THR A 507 -79.24 39.07 -43.33
N GLY A 508 -78.76 38.70 -42.13
CA GLY A 508 -78.21 39.40 -40.93
C GLY A 508 -78.41 38.54 -39.65
N PHE A 509 -77.64 38.79 -38.56
CA PHE A 509 -77.71 38.08 -37.24
C PHE A 509 -77.27 36.58 -37.26
N SER A 510 -76.79 35.91 -36.18
CA SER A 510 -76.27 36.32 -34.85
C SER A 510 -75.71 35.12 -34.05
N GLY A 511 -74.70 35.35 -33.17
CA GLY A 511 -74.33 34.48 -32.04
C GLY A 511 -73.59 33.17 -32.38
N THR A 512 -72.98 32.41 -31.44
CA THR A 512 -72.53 32.66 -30.04
C THR A 512 -71.90 31.36 -29.51
N LYS A 513 -70.74 31.41 -28.81
CA LYS A 513 -70.31 30.43 -27.76
C LYS A 513 -70.08 28.94 -28.21
N GLU A 514 -69.39 27.99 -27.54
CA GLU A 514 -68.50 27.86 -26.36
C GLU A 514 -67.26 26.98 -26.76
N HIS A 515 -66.06 27.14 -26.21
CA HIS A 515 -65.48 26.43 -25.05
C HIS A 515 -65.59 24.88 -25.00
N ARG A 516 -64.42 24.20 -24.96
CA ARG A 516 -63.98 23.16 -23.97
C ARG A 516 -63.29 21.89 -24.53
N GLU A 517 -62.39 21.38 -23.68
CA GLU A 517 -61.55 20.16 -23.73
C GLU A 517 -62.33 18.88 -24.14
N SER A 518 -61.72 17.79 -24.65
CA SER A 518 -60.80 16.95 -23.86
C SER A 518 -60.17 15.76 -24.64
N SER A 519 -58.90 15.49 -24.32
CA SER A 519 -58.22 14.19 -24.07
C SER A 519 -58.43 12.91 -24.91
N ARG A 520 -57.34 12.13 -24.98
CA ARG A 520 -57.18 10.65 -25.24
C ARG A 520 -56.89 10.21 -26.70
N VAL A 521 -56.05 9.20 -26.99
CA VAL A 521 -54.94 8.46 -26.31
C VAL A 521 -54.28 7.51 -27.36
N ASN A 522 -53.16 6.83 -27.05
CA ASN A 522 -52.45 5.78 -27.86
C ASN A 522 -51.59 6.27 -29.06
N ASN A 523 -50.48 5.62 -29.47
CA ASN A 523 -49.65 4.59 -28.82
C ASN A 523 -48.22 4.54 -29.40
N VAL A 524 -47.24 4.38 -28.51
CA VAL A 524 -46.16 3.36 -28.46
C VAL A 524 -45.33 3.01 -29.73
N ILE A 525 -44.02 3.14 -29.55
CA ILE A 525 -42.90 2.62 -30.37
C ILE A 525 -42.55 1.17 -29.95
N PRO A 526 -42.16 0.26 -30.87
CA PRO A 526 -41.41 -0.95 -30.53
C PRO A 526 -39.90 -0.80 -30.79
N LEU A 527 -39.09 -1.44 -29.93
CA LEU A 527 -37.62 -1.44 -29.94
C LEU A 527 -37.04 -2.79 -30.45
N ASN A 528 -35.78 -2.72 -30.89
CA ASN A 528 -34.77 -3.79 -30.94
C ASN A 528 -34.97 -5.01 -31.85
N TYR A 529 -33.87 -5.37 -32.55
CA TYR A 529 -33.27 -6.70 -32.39
C TYR A 529 -31.75 -6.65 -32.51
N VAL A 530 -31.07 -7.44 -31.67
CA VAL A 530 -29.60 -7.66 -31.68
C VAL A 530 -29.34 -9.05 -32.23
N ALA A 531 -28.26 -9.23 -32.99
CA ALA A 531 -27.78 -10.55 -33.41
C ALA A 531 -26.25 -10.62 -33.32
N LEU A 532 -25.74 -11.64 -32.63
CA LEU A 532 -24.36 -12.11 -32.70
C LEU A 532 -24.35 -13.65 -32.80
N GLN A 533 -23.25 -14.16 -33.35
CA GLN A 533 -23.10 -15.54 -33.81
C GLN A 533 -22.93 -16.55 -32.66
N LYS A 534 -23.15 -17.83 -32.98
CA LYS A 534 -22.66 -18.97 -32.21
C LYS A 534 -22.15 -20.04 -33.18
N ASP A 535 -20.86 -20.34 -33.10
CA ASP A 535 -20.30 -21.62 -33.56
C ASP A 535 -20.23 -22.58 -32.35
N ASP A 536 -20.37 -23.87 -32.60
CA ASP A 536 -20.31 -24.93 -31.59
C ASP A 536 -19.42 -26.07 -32.09
N SER A 537 -18.51 -26.54 -31.24
CA SER A 537 -17.70 -27.73 -31.56
C SER A 537 -17.22 -28.45 -30.30
N GLY A 538 -17.59 -29.74 -30.20
CA GLY A 538 -16.81 -30.75 -29.48
C GLY A 538 -17.22 -31.06 -28.03
N ARG A 539 -18.17 -32.00 -27.87
CA ARG A 539 -17.88 -33.32 -27.27
C ARG A 539 -18.99 -34.33 -27.55
#